data_AF-A0A1F4NR74-F1
#
_entry.id   AF-A0A1F4NR74-F1
#
_cell.length_a   1.000
_cell.length_b   1.000
_cell.length_c   1.000
_cell.angle_alpha   90.00
_cell.angle_beta   90.00
_cell.angle_gamma   90.00
#
_symmetry.space_group_name_H-M   'P 1'
#
loop_
_entity.id
_entity.type
_entity.pdbx_description
1 polymer ?
#
loop_
_entity_poly.entity_id
_entity_poly.type
_entity_poly.pdbx_seq_one_letter_code
_entity_poly.pdbx_strand_id
1 'polypeptide(L)'
;MDSSSQCIKKQNNVYFTLKELDTDTKRAIIKSDYDYRYYLVEYNSGCYSSSFRRYLNRQIVVNLGTDFYVDFWDKIVLQDDNETCEIIDVDSADFSTTLVEDEDTNSGVIFTLPVKQPISGPYQYLWKAQNGTISVDRTAHEITASRADTIAMSVTLVNRSGREIKGLSSLPAVAGKINYGGWGLGTSKPIDNKPTWLDASSFVINGNRFVYYNGPDIPDGGEFTLTWNIKISSTAARGTYKMYLNCVKEWENWTQQVSRDGILLPSPDIFWRVYVN
;
A
#
# COMPACT_ATOMS: atom_id res chain seq x y z
N MET A 1 -29.58 3.82 -10.73
CA MET A 1 -30.91 3.92 -10.12
C MET A 1 -31.77 2.87 -10.78
N ASP A 2 -32.44 2.01 -10.02
CA ASP A 2 -33.53 1.22 -10.59
C ASP A 2 -34.84 2.02 -10.53
N SER A 3 -35.90 1.44 -11.09
CA SER A 3 -37.23 2.01 -11.26
C SER A 3 -37.97 2.38 -9.95
N SER A 4 -37.38 2.17 -8.77
CA SER A 4 -38.00 2.44 -7.46
C SER A 4 -37.49 3.67 -6.71
N SER A 5 -36.54 4.44 -7.27
CA SER A 5 -35.98 5.67 -6.64
C SER A 5 -35.45 5.48 -5.22
N GLN A 6 -35.07 4.26 -4.83
CA GLN A 6 -34.35 4.02 -3.59
C GLN A 6 -32.84 4.17 -3.82
N CYS A 7 -32.15 4.80 -2.87
CA CYS A 7 -30.69 4.79 -2.82
C CYS A 7 -30.23 3.37 -2.44
N ILE A 8 -30.08 2.50 -3.43
CA ILE A 8 -29.52 1.17 -3.20
C ILE A 8 -28.03 1.35 -2.88
N LYS A 9 -27.60 0.86 -1.71
CA LYS A 9 -26.18 0.81 -1.34
C LYS A 9 -25.46 0.00 -2.43
N LYS A 10 -24.57 0.64 -3.19
CA LYS A 10 -23.79 -0.05 -4.23
C LYS A 10 -22.93 -1.10 -3.52
N GLN A 11 -23.17 -2.37 -3.82
CA GLN A 11 -22.40 -3.49 -3.31
C GLN A 11 -21.31 -3.87 -4.30
N ASN A 12 -20.08 -4.02 -3.83
CA ASN A 12 -18.94 -4.40 -4.65
C ASN A 12 -18.79 -5.93 -4.64
N ASN A 13 -19.32 -6.59 -5.68
CA ASN A 13 -19.13 -8.03 -5.88
C ASN A 13 -17.84 -8.28 -6.66
N VAL A 14 -16.95 -9.10 -6.09
CA VAL A 14 -15.64 -9.42 -6.68
C VAL A 14 -15.47 -10.93 -6.75
N TYR A 15 -14.80 -11.41 -7.80
CA TYR A 15 -14.52 -12.83 -7.99
C TYR A 15 -13.25 -13.27 -7.27
N PHE A 16 -13.34 -14.41 -6.59
CA PHE A 16 -12.24 -15.07 -5.91
C PHE A 16 -12.22 -16.54 -6.33
N THR A 17 -11.07 -17.19 -6.30
CA THR A 17 -10.94 -18.64 -6.41
C THR A 17 -10.79 -19.26 -5.00
N LEU A 18 -11.64 -20.22 -4.64
CA LEU A 18 -11.46 -20.99 -3.39
C LEU A 18 -10.31 -21.98 -3.57
N LYS A 19 -9.30 -21.94 -2.71
CA LYS A 19 -8.07 -22.75 -2.80
C LYS A 19 -8.04 -23.89 -1.81
N GLU A 20 -8.35 -23.60 -0.55
CA GLU A 20 -8.48 -24.59 0.51
C GLU A 20 -9.74 -24.31 1.31
N LEU A 21 -10.33 -25.36 1.89
CA LEU A 21 -11.55 -25.28 2.66
C LEU A 21 -11.53 -26.34 3.76
N ASP A 22 -11.63 -25.89 5.01
CA ASP A 22 -11.93 -26.72 6.16
C ASP A 22 -13.33 -26.34 6.70
N THR A 23 -14.28 -27.25 6.51
CA THR A 23 -15.67 -27.04 6.92
C THR A 23 -15.92 -27.28 8.41
N ASP A 24 -14.99 -27.95 9.10
CA ASP A 24 -15.13 -28.32 10.51
C ASP A 24 -14.68 -27.15 11.39
N THR A 25 -13.57 -26.51 11.02
CA THR A 25 -13.10 -25.26 11.65
C THR A 25 -13.67 -24.00 10.99
N LYS A 26 -14.42 -24.15 9.89
CA LYS A 26 -15.02 -23.06 9.08
C LYS A 26 -13.98 -22.04 8.60
N ARG A 27 -12.87 -22.54 8.09
CA ARG A 27 -11.78 -21.75 7.52
C ARG A 27 -11.63 -22.03 6.04
N ALA A 28 -11.29 -21.01 5.27
CA ALA A 28 -11.05 -21.15 3.85
C ALA A 28 -9.86 -20.28 3.43
N ILE A 29 -9.10 -20.77 2.44
CA ILE A 29 -8.13 -19.93 1.73
C ILE A 29 -8.77 -19.55 0.40
N ILE A 30 -8.98 -18.26 0.19
CA ILE A 30 -9.55 -17.71 -1.04
C ILE A 30 -8.52 -16.80 -1.72
N LYS A 31 -8.47 -16.82 -3.04
CA LYS A 31 -7.56 -15.97 -3.83
C LYS A 31 -8.36 -14.97 -4.65
N SER A 32 -8.12 -13.68 -4.53
CA SER A 32 -8.79 -12.69 -5.38
C SER A 32 -8.34 -12.85 -6.83
N ASP A 33 -9.28 -12.83 -7.77
CA ASP A 33 -8.95 -12.80 -9.19
C ASP A 33 -8.62 -11.37 -9.68
N TYR A 34 -8.88 -10.36 -8.84
CA TYR A 34 -8.62 -8.95 -9.15
C TYR A 34 -7.18 -8.54 -8.79
N ASP A 35 -6.74 -8.82 -7.57
CA ASP A 35 -5.41 -8.43 -7.07
C ASP A 35 -4.45 -9.61 -6.88
N TYR A 36 -4.90 -10.83 -7.18
CA TYR A 36 -4.15 -12.08 -7.06
C TYR A 36 -3.66 -12.42 -5.64
N ARG A 37 -4.17 -11.76 -4.60
CA ARG A 37 -3.83 -12.03 -3.19
C ARG A 37 -4.59 -13.22 -2.63
N TYR A 38 -3.98 -13.89 -1.64
CA TYR A 38 -4.59 -14.97 -0.87
C TYR A 38 -5.08 -14.43 0.47
N TYR A 39 -6.22 -14.91 0.92
CA TYR A 39 -6.84 -14.53 2.18
C TYR A 39 -7.23 -15.82 2.90
N LEU A 40 -6.84 -15.91 4.16
CA LEU A 40 -7.35 -16.91 5.08
C LEU A 40 -8.57 -16.30 5.76
N VAL A 41 -9.74 -16.86 5.52
CA VAL A 41 -11.00 -16.35 6.05
C VAL A 41 -11.62 -17.36 6.97
N GLU A 42 -12.09 -16.89 8.13
CA GLU A 42 -13.03 -17.64 8.96
C GLU A 42 -14.45 -17.17 8.61
N TYR A 43 -15.39 -18.10 8.48
CA TYR A 43 -16.74 -17.79 8.06
C TYR A 43 -17.80 -18.39 9.00
N ASN A 44 -18.94 -17.72 9.11
CA ASN A 44 -20.05 -18.18 9.95
C ASN A 44 -20.98 -19.16 9.20
N SER A 45 -22.01 -19.67 9.90
CA SER A 45 -23.08 -20.47 9.31
C SER A 45 -23.81 -19.71 8.20
N GLY A 46 -24.09 -20.40 7.07
CA GLY A 46 -24.83 -19.83 5.94
C GLY A 46 -24.49 -20.51 4.60
N CYS A 47 -23.28 -21.06 4.49
CA CYS A 47 -22.86 -21.96 3.43
C CYS A 47 -22.81 -23.39 3.98
N TYR A 48 -23.56 -24.33 3.40
CA TYR A 48 -23.54 -25.73 3.78
C TYR A 48 -22.24 -26.39 3.33
N SER A 49 -21.65 -27.22 4.18
CA SER A 49 -20.36 -27.89 3.92
C SER A 49 -20.33 -28.65 2.59
N SER A 50 -21.44 -29.29 2.20
CA SER A 50 -21.58 -30.01 0.93
C SER A 50 -21.59 -29.09 -0.30
N SER A 51 -22.22 -27.92 -0.19
CA SER A 51 -22.28 -26.93 -1.27
C SER A 51 -20.94 -26.23 -1.42
N PHE A 52 -20.37 -25.75 -0.32
CA PHE A 52 -19.10 -25.02 -0.34
C PHE A 52 -17.94 -25.88 -0.90
N ARG A 53 -17.89 -27.18 -0.58
CA ARG A 53 -16.90 -28.10 -1.14
C ARG A 53 -16.93 -28.22 -2.67
N ARG A 54 -18.08 -28.01 -3.33
CA ARG A 54 -18.18 -28.04 -4.80
C ARG A 54 -17.43 -26.88 -5.46
N TYR A 55 -17.17 -25.81 -4.71
CA TYR A 55 -16.44 -24.64 -5.17
C TYR A 55 -14.93 -24.75 -4.98
N LEU A 56 -14.40 -25.85 -4.43
CA LEU A 56 -12.95 -26.01 -4.27
C LEU A 56 -12.26 -25.93 -5.65
N ASN A 57 -11.26 -25.06 -5.75
CA ASN A 57 -10.56 -24.67 -6.98
C ASN A 57 -11.45 -24.02 -8.06
N ARG A 58 -12.63 -23.53 -7.70
CA ARG A 58 -13.55 -22.78 -8.58
C ARG A 58 -13.74 -21.36 -8.08
N GLN A 59 -14.36 -20.54 -8.93
CA GLN A 59 -14.70 -19.17 -8.60
C GLN A 59 -15.89 -19.12 -7.65
N ILE A 60 -15.75 -18.29 -6.61
CA ILE A 60 -16.78 -17.82 -5.70
C ILE A 60 -16.88 -16.30 -5.84
N VAL A 61 -17.98 -15.72 -5.37
CA VAL A 61 -18.10 -14.27 -5.26
C VAL A 61 -17.99 -13.85 -3.81
N VAL A 62 -17.26 -12.77 -3.56
CA VAL A 62 -17.24 -12.07 -2.28
C VAL A 62 -17.87 -10.70 -2.48
N ASN A 63 -18.86 -10.38 -1.64
CA ASN A 63 -19.51 -9.08 -1.58
C ASN A 63 -18.80 -8.25 -0.51
N LEU A 64 -18.03 -7.26 -0.96
CA LEU A 64 -17.17 -6.38 -0.15
C LEU A 64 -17.94 -5.17 0.44
N GLY A 65 -19.27 -5.25 0.48
CA GLY A 65 -20.11 -4.14 0.91
C GLY A 65 -19.83 -2.85 0.13
N THR A 66 -19.39 -1.80 0.85
CA THR A 66 -19.15 -0.46 0.30
C THR A 66 -17.69 -0.13 0.02
N ASP A 67 -16.75 -0.98 0.42
CA ASP A 67 -15.32 -0.77 0.21
C ASP A 67 -14.75 -1.79 -0.79
N PHE A 68 -13.42 -1.89 -0.85
CA PHE A 68 -12.70 -2.60 -1.90
C PHE A 68 -11.67 -3.60 -1.34
N TYR A 69 -11.80 -3.99 -0.08
CA TYR A 69 -10.91 -4.94 0.58
C TYR A 69 -11.72 -5.99 1.32
N VAL A 70 -11.19 -7.21 1.46
CA VAL A 70 -11.88 -8.26 2.21
C VAL A 70 -11.75 -7.95 3.70
N ASP A 71 -12.87 -7.77 4.40
CA ASP A 71 -12.89 -7.55 5.84
C ASP A 71 -14.00 -8.30 6.56
N PHE A 72 -14.11 -8.00 7.86
CA PHE A 72 -15.15 -8.53 8.73
C PHE A 72 -16.52 -8.02 8.28
N TRP A 73 -17.50 -8.93 8.19
CA TRP A 73 -18.86 -8.74 7.68
C TRP A 73 -19.05 -8.80 6.17
N ASP A 74 -17.97 -9.00 5.41
CA ASP A 74 -18.09 -9.35 4.01
C ASP A 74 -18.74 -10.70 3.81
N LYS A 75 -19.28 -10.94 2.61
CA LYS A 75 -20.10 -12.13 2.36
C LYS A 75 -19.59 -12.96 1.21
N ILE A 76 -19.32 -14.22 1.47
CA ILE A 76 -19.07 -15.23 0.45
C ILE A 76 -20.43 -15.68 -0.11
N VAL A 77 -20.56 -15.62 -1.44
CA VAL A 77 -21.76 -15.99 -2.19
C VAL A 77 -21.44 -17.18 -3.09
N LEU A 78 -22.12 -18.30 -2.83
CA LEU A 78 -22.07 -19.51 -3.64
C LEU A 78 -23.19 -19.45 -4.68
N GLN A 79 -22.85 -18.92 -5.86
CA GLN A 79 -23.84 -18.41 -6.83
C GLN A 79 -24.81 -19.47 -7.37
N ASP A 80 -24.34 -20.71 -7.55
CA ASP A 80 -25.16 -21.80 -8.12
C ASP A 80 -26.03 -22.49 -7.06
N ASP A 81 -25.77 -22.24 -5.78
CA ASP A 81 -26.45 -22.88 -4.65
C ASP A 81 -27.34 -21.92 -3.86
N ASN A 82 -27.35 -20.63 -4.22
CA ASN A 82 -28.10 -19.57 -3.53
C ASN A 82 -27.80 -19.50 -2.02
N GLU A 83 -26.53 -19.73 -1.67
CA GLU A 83 -26.04 -19.72 -0.30
C GLU A 83 -25.13 -18.52 -0.06
N THR A 84 -25.16 -18.00 1.16
CA THR A 84 -24.32 -16.86 1.55
C THR A 84 -23.86 -17.05 2.99
N CYS A 85 -22.55 -16.95 3.21
CA CYS A 85 -21.95 -16.96 4.54
C CYS A 85 -21.17 -15.67 4.76
N GLU A 86 -21.19 -15.21 6.01
CA GLU A 86 -20.50 -14.01 6.45
C GLU A 86 -19.08 -14.35 6.90
N ILE A 87 -18.13 -13.51 6.51
CA ILE A 87 -16.74 -13.56 6.95
C ILE A 87 -16.66 -12.94 8.34
N ILE A 88 -16.17 -13.73 9.29
CA ILE A 88 -16.04 -13.33 10.70
C ILE A 88 -14.59 -13.12 11.14
N ASP A 89 -13.63 -13.54 10.33
CA ASP A 89 -12.23 -13.16 10.50
C ASP A 89 -11.49 -13.21 9.17
N VAL A 90 -10.46 -12.39 9.02
CA VAL A 90 -9.64 -12.30 7.82
C VAL A 90 -8.18 -12.13 8.21
N ASP A 91 -7.38 -13.11 7.82
CA ASP A 91 -5.93 -13.07 7.90
C ASP A 91 -5.31 -13.01 6.49
N SER A 92 -4.14 -12.39 6.41
CA SER A 92 -3.33 -12.45 5.20
C SER A 92 -2.79 -13.87 5.00
N ALA A 93 -2.97 -14.42 3.80
CA ALA A 93 -2.36 -15.67 3.40
C ALA A 93 -1.41 -15.44 2.21
N ASP A 94 -0.54 -16.41 1.95
CA ASP A 94 0.26 -16.49 0.74
C ASP A 94 0.08 -17.84 0.04
N PHE A 95 0.82 -18.06 -1.05
CA PHE A 95 0.72 -19.30 -1.83
C PHE A 95 1.19 -20.55 -1.08
N SER A 96 1.91 -20.38 0.04
CA SER A 96 2.46 -21.45 0.88
C SER A 96 1.65 -21.70 2.15
N THR A 97 0.73 -20.80 2.48
CA THR A 97 -0.20 -20.98 3.60
C THR A 97 -1.12 -22.16 3.31
N THR A 98 -1.25 -23.07 4.28
CA THR A 98 -2.14 -24.24 4.21
C THR A 98 -2.94 -24.38 5.50
N LEU A 99 -4.12 -24.99 5.39
CA LEU A 99 -4.97 -25.32 6.53
C LEU A 99 -4.56 -26.62 7.25
N VAL A 100 -3.56 -27.35 6.74
CA VAL A 100 -3.06 -28.59 7.37
C VAL A 100 -2.09 -28.23 8.50
N GLU A 101 -2.39 -28.64 9.73
CA GLU A 101 -1.46 -28.52 10.87
C GLU A 101 -0.35 -29.58 10.79
N ASP A 102 0.90 -29.16 10.98
CA ASP A 102 2.05 -30.07 11.06
C ASP A 102 1.98 -30.88 12.37
N GLU A 103 1.91 -32.21 12.28
CA GLU A 103 1.99 -33.12 13.43
C GLU A 103 3.40 -33.10 14.08
N ASP A 104 3.46 -32.64 15.33
CA ASP A 104 4.42 -32.90 16.43
C ASP A 104 5.90 -33.21 16.12
N THR A 105 6.82 -32.52 16.81
CA THR A 105 7.91 -33.22 17.55
C THR A 105 8.48 -32.41 18.72
N ASN A 106 8.40 -33.05 19.88
CA ASN A 106 8.96 -32.70 21.18
C ASN A 106 10.51 -32.67 21.14
N SER A 107 11.14 -31.54 21.44
CA SER A 107 12.55 -31.47 21.86
C SER A 107 12.81 -30.21 22.68
N GLY A 108 13.29 -30.41 23.91
CA GLY A 108 13.62 -29.34 24.84
C GLY A 108 14.66 -28.37 24.25
N VAL A 109 14.25 -27.12 24.07
CA VAL A 109 15.13 -26.02 23.70
C VAL A 109 15.04 -24.97 24.80
N ILE A 110 16.21 -24.60 25.32
CA ILE A 110 16.39 -23.50 26.25
C ILE A 110 15.84 -22.24 25.59
N PHE A 111 14.82 -21.61 26.19
CA PHE A 111 14.31 -20.30 25.77
C PHE A 111 15.40 -19.24 25.98
N THR A 112 16.20 -19.04 24.93
CA THR A 112 16.78 -17.72 24.70
C THR A 112 15.67 -16.87 24.11
N LEU A 113 15.35 -15.75 24.77
CA LEU A 113 14.47 -14.75 24.17
C LEU A 113 15.00 -14.46 22.76
N PRO A 114 14.15 -14.47 21.73
CA PRO A 114 14.61 -14.18 20.38
C PRO A 114 15.29 -12.81 20.39
N VAL A 115 16.60 -12.80 20.18
CA VAL A 115 17.32 -11.57 19.84
C VAL A 115 16.65 -11.09 18.58
N LYS A 116 15.95 -9.94 18.66
CA LYS A 116 15.30 -9.29 17.53
C LYS A 116 16.35 -9.12 16.44
N GLN A 117 16.37 -10.03 15.47
CA GLN A 117 17.32 -9.94 14.37
C GLN A 117 17.08 -8.59 13.69
N PRO A 118 18.15 -7.87 13.29
CA PRO A 118 17.98 -6.70 12.47
C PRO A 118 17.24 -7.14 11.21
N ILE A 119 16.05 -6.59 11.00
CA ILE A 119 15.19 -6.93 9.86
C ILE A 119 16.04 -6.72 8.60
N SER A 120 16.42 -7.80 7.94
CA SER A 120 17.20 -7.75 6.71
C SER A 120 16.22 -7.47 5.57
N GLY A 121 16.16 -6.22 5.12
CA GLY A 121 15.23 -5.80 4.08
C GLY A 121 15.33 -4.31 3.76
N PRO A 122 14.85 -3.87 2.59
CA PRO A 122 14.77 -2.44 2.28
C PRO A 122 13.89 -1.73 3.32
N TYR A 123 14.13 -0.44 3.53
CA TYR A 123 13.24 0.36 4.34
C TYR A 123 11.85 0.42 3.70
N GLN A 124 10.82 0.47 4.54
CA GLN A 124 9.43 0.39 4.15
C GLN A 124 8.62 1.57 4.70
N TYR A 125 7.63 1.99 3.94
CA TYR A 125 6.72 3.05 4.35
C TYR A 125 5.29 2.77 3.87
N LEU A 126 4.32 3.27 4.63
CA LEU A 126 2.92 3.28 4.24
C LEU A 126 2.53 4.72 3.90
N TRP A 127 1.93 4.90 2.72
CA TRP A 127 1.29 6.17 2.37
C TRP A 127 0.04 6.38 3.21
N LYS A 128 -0.09 7.54 3.84
CA LYS A 128 -1.26 7.90 4.65
C LYS A 128 -2.08 9.01 4.00
N ALA A 129 -1.44 10.07 3.54
CA ALA A 129 -2.12 11.19 2.90
C ALA A 129 -1.15 11.99 2.03
N GLN A 130 -1.67 12.73 1.07
CA GLN A 130 -0.93 13.77 0.34
C GLN A 130 -1.88 14.91 -0.05
N ASN A 131 -1.32 16.07 -0.41
CA ASN A 131 -2.14 17.17 -0.89
C ASN A 131 -2.60 16.98 -2.34
N GLY A 132 -3.62 17.75 -2.72
CA GLY A 132 -4.29 17.70 -4.02
C GLY A 132 -5.71 17.18 -3.89
N THR A 133 -6.46 17.27 -4.99
CA THR A 133 -7.84 16.76 -5.06
C THR A 133 -7.82 15.35 -5.61
N ILE A 134 -8.47 14.39 -4.95
CA ILE A 134 -8.57 13.04 -5.51
C ILE A 134 -9.36 13.09 -6.82
N SER A 135 -8.80 12.53 -7.88
CA SER A 135 -9.43 12.46 -9.20
C SER A 135 -10.77 11.73 -9.15
N VAL A 136 -11.65 12.00 -10.12
CA VAL A 136 -12.98 11.35 -10.20
C VAL A 136 -12.86 9.82 -10.29
N ASP A 137 -11.84 9.34 -11.01
CA ASP A 137 -11.50 7.91 -11.12
C ASP A 137 -10.79 7.34 -9.88
N ARG A 138 -10.47 8.18 -8.90
CA ARG A 138 -9.74 7.87 -7.65
C ARG A 138 -8.34 7.26 -7.86
N THR A 139 -7.73 7.48 -9.02
CA THR A 139 -6.40 6.97 -9.37
C THR A 139 -5.26 7.94 -9.09
N ALA A 140 -5.55 9.22 -8.82
CA ALA A 140 -4.53 10.26 -8.66
C ALA A 140 -4.93 11.32 -7.65
N HIS A 141 -3.95 11.96 -7.03
CA HIS A 141 -4.14 13.30 -6.48
C HIS A 141 -3.80 14.32 -7.55
N GLU A 142 -4.71 15.26 -7.77
CA GLU A 142 -4.69 16.22 -8.85
C GLU A 142 -4.37 17.62 -8.33
N ILE A 143 -3.54 18.31 -9.09
CA ILE A 143 -3.16 19.70 -8.83
C ILE A 143 -3.26 20.47 -10.14
N THR A 144 -3.79 21.68 -10.07
CA THR A 144 -3.84 22.61 -11.20
C THR A 144 -2.87 23.77 -10.94
N ALA A 145 -2.13 24.16 -11.98
CA ALA A 145 -1.17 25.24 -11.91
C ALA A 145 -1.02 25.96 -13.25
N SER A 146 -0.47 27.16 -13.20
CA SER A 146 0.00 27.91 -14.36
C SER A 146 1.53 27.80 -14.48
N ARG A 147 2.07 28.20 -15.63
CA ARG A 147 3.51 28.37 -15.80
C ARG A 147 4.08 29.35 -14.76
N ALA A 148 5.28 29.06 -14.26
CA ALA A 148 5.98 29.81 -13.22
C ALA A 148 5.34 29.76 -11.81
N ASP A 149 4.18 29.11 -11.65
CA ASP A 149 3.57 28.94 -10.32
C ASP A 149 4.49 28.14 -9.40
N THR A 150 4.47 28.51 -8.12
CA THR A 150 5.06 27.73 -7.04
C THR A 150 3.94 27.10 -6.25
N ILE A 151 4.00 25.78 -6.09
CA ILE A 151 2.97 24.96 -5.48
C ILE A 151 3.56 24.32 -4.23
N ALA A 152 2.90 24.54 -3.10
CA ALA A 152 3.21 23.82 -1.87
C ALA A 152 2.73 22.37 -1.99
N MET A 153 3.62 21.43 -1.70
CA MET A 153 3.42 19.99 -1.76
C MET A 153 3.57 19.40 -0.37
N SER A 154 2.81 18.34 -0.09
CA SER A 154 2.97 17.57 1.14
C SER A 154 2.59 16.12 0.97
N VAL A 155 3.33 15.24 1.63
CA VAL A 155 2.94 13.83 1.83
C VAL A 155 3.18 13.42 3.27
N THR A 156 2.21 12.75 3.87
CA THR A 156 2.30 12.13 5.18
C THR A 156 2.41 10.62 5.01
N LEU A 157 3.42 10.06 5.66
CA LEU A 157 3.80 8.66 5.58
C LEU A 157 3.91 8.07 6.99
N VAL A 158 3.84 6.75 7.07
CA VAL A 158 4.08 5.98 8.28
C VAL A 158 5.33 5.13 8.06
N ASN A 159 6.28 5.17 8.98
CA ASN A 159 7.43 4.25 8.97
C ASN A 159 6.94 2.82 9.22
N ARG A 160 7.28 1.90 8.31
CA ARG A 160 6.96 0.47 8.43
C ARG A 160 8.17 -0.42 8.28
N SER A 161 9.35 0.14 8.52
CA SER A 161 10.62 -0.53 8.28
C SER A 161 10.98 -1.56 9.36
N GLY A 162 10.14 -1.70 10.40
CA GLY A 162 10.39 -2.51 11.59
C GLY A 162 11.58 -1.99 12.42
N ARG A 163 12.05 -0.78 12.12
CA ARG A 163 13.19 -0.09 12.72
C ARG A 163 13.00 1.42 12.65
N GLU A 164 13.68 2.14 13.53
CA GLU A 164 13.66 3.60 13.54
C GLU A 164 14.36 4.19 12.30
N ILE A 165 13.77 5.27 11.75
CA ILE A 165 14.38 6.10 10.72
C ILE A 165 14.95 7.35 11.40
N LYS A 166 16.21 7.66 11.12
CA LYS A 166 16.88 8.83 11.65
C LYS A 166 16.44 10.11 10.93
N GLY A 167 16.08 11.13 11.69
CA GLY A 167 15.86 12.49 11.17
C GLY A 167 17.17 13.12 10.71
N LEU A 168 17.12 14.09 9.78
CA LEU A 168 18.34 14.65 9.17
C LEU A 168 19.37 15.17 10.20
N SER A 169 18.90 15.79 11.29
CA SER A 169 19.75 16.35 12.34
C SER A 169 20.44 15.31 13.23
N SER A 170 19.97 14.05 13.23
CA SER A 170 20.55 12.95 14.01
C SER A 170 21.53 12.09 13.20
N LEU A 171 21.73 12.39 11.92
CA LEU A 171 22.63 11.65 11.05
C LEU A 171 24.09 11.96 11.35
N PRO A 172 24.98 10.93 11.28
CA PRO A 172 26.41 11.17 11.36
C PRO A 172 26.88 11.91 10.10
N ALA A 173 27.81 12.86 10.28
CA ALA A 173 28.50 13.48 9.15
C ALA A 173 29.39 12.44 8.45
N VAL A 174 29.19 12.25 7.14
CA VAL A 174 30.03 11.38 6.31
C VAL A 174 30.77 12.23 5.28
N ALA A 175 32.10 12.13 5.26
CA ALA A 175 32.93 12.90 4.35
C ALA A 175 32.49 12.69 2.89
N GLY A 176 32.24 13.80 2.18
CA GLY A 176 31.84 13.80 0.77
C GLY A 176 30.39 13.36 0.50
N LYS A 177 29.59 13.05 1.52
CA LYS A 177 28.17 12.67 1.34
C LYS A 177 27.26 13.60 2.11
N ILE A 178 26.54 14.43 1.37
CA ILE A 178 25.46 15.26 1.93
C ILE A 178 24.28 14.32 2.28
N ASN A 179 23.73 14.47 3.49
CA ASN A 179 22.55 13.76 3.97
C ASN A 179 22.64 12.22 3.94
N TYR A 180 23.82 11.64 4.15
CA TYR A 180 24.00 10.17 4.18
C TYR A 180 23.02 9.49 5.13
N GLY A 181 22.23 8.54 4.61
CA GLY A 181 21.21 7.83 5.38
C GLY A 181 19.94 8.63 5.65
N GLY A 182 19.85 9.86 5.14
CA GLY A 182 18.68 10.72 5.29
C GLY A 182 17.50 10.23 4.48
N TRP A 183 16.30 10.32 5.06
CA TRP A 183 15.06 9.96 4.40
C TRP A 183 14.57 11.11 3.53
N GLY A 184 14.44 10.88 2.22
CA GLY A 184 14.01 11.90 1.28
C GLY A 184 13.02 11.39 0.26
N LEU A 185 12.54 12.31 -0.57
CA LEU A 185 11.62 12.05 -1.67
C LEU A 185 12.26 12.44 -2.99
N GLY A 186 12.29 11.51 -3.94
CA GLY A 186 12.91 11.71 -5.25
C GLY A 186 12.05 11.20 -6.41
N THR A 187 12.42 11.56 -7.63
CA THR A 187 11.75 11.10 -8.86
C THR A 187 11.99 9.61 -9.10
N SER A 188 10.93 8.86 -9.44
CA SER A 188 11.00 7.40 -9.56
C SER A 188 10.66 6.86 -10.96
N LYS A 189 10.01 7.63 -11.83
CA LYS A 189 9.72 7.22 -13.22
C LYS A 189 10.06 8.31 -14.24
N PRO A 190 11.21 8.20 -14.94
CA PRO A 190 12.34 7.32 -14.59
C PRO A 190 12.97 7.69 -13.24
N ILE A 191 13.61 6.72 -12.60
CA ILE A 191 14.37 6.95 -11.37
C ILE A 191 15.43 8.01 -11.62
N ASP A 192 15.55 8.95 -10.67
CA ASP A 192 16.55 10.02 -10.68
C ASP A 192 16.46 10.99 -11.87
N ASN A 193 15.35 10.97 -12.62
CA ASN A 193 15.14 11.87 -13.73
C ASN A 193 14.83 13.31 -13.28
N LYS A 194 15.10 14.28 -14.15
CA LYS A 194 14.72 15.69 -13.98
C LYS A 194 13.58 16.03 -14.94
N PRO A 195 12.32 16.11 -14.49
CA PRO A 195 11.21 16.47 -15.36
C PRO A 195 11.39 17.89 -15.90
N THR A 196 11.42 18.04 -17.23
CA THR A 196 11.69 19.33 -17.90
C THR A 196 10.59 20.38 -17.70
N TRP A 197 9.40 19.97 -17.27
CA TRP A 197 8.30 20.85 -16.93
C TRP A 197 8.40 21.46 -15.53
N LEU A 198 9.37 21.00 -14.72
CA LEU A 198 9.70 21.59 -13.42
C LEU A 198 10.94 22.47 -13.54
N ASP A 199 10.92 23.60 -12.84
CA ASP A 199 12.08 24.46 -12.67
C ASP A 199 13.10 23.77 -11.72
N ALA A 200 14.40 23.99 -11.98
CA ALA A 200 15.49 23.38 -11.22
C ALA A 200 15.47 23.75 -9.72
N SER A 201 14.87 24.89 -9.36
CA SER A 201 14.67 25.31 -7.96
C SER A 201 13.70 24.41 -7.18
N SER A 202 12.98 23.50 -7.85
CA SER A 202 12.12 22.51 -7.18
C SER A 202 12.92 21.43 -6.43
N PHE A 203 14.23 21.34 -6.65
CA PHE A 203 15.07 20.25 -6.15
C PHE A 203 16.14 20.75 -5.19
N VAL A 204 16.30 20.04 -4.07
CA VAL A 204 17.33 20.33 -3.07
C VAL A 204 18.69 19.76 -3.45
N ILE A 205 18.72 18.63 -4.15
CA ILE A 205 19.96 17.94 -4.56
C ILE A 205 19.78 17.32 -5.95
N ASN A 206 20.85 17.41 -6.75
CA ASN A 206 21.06 16.71 -8.03
C ASN A 206 19.91 16.83 -9.05
N GLY A 207 18.97 17.77 -8.88
CA GLY A 207 17.81 17.94 -9.75
C GLY A 207 16.78 16.81 -9.69
N ASN A 208 16.86 15.92 -8.69
CA ASN A 208 16.02 14.73 -8.58
C ASN A 208 15.54 14.42 -7.14
N ARG A 209 15.99 15.20 -6.14
CA ARG A 209 15.51 15.14 -4.76
C ARG A 209 14.71 16.38 -4.45
N PHE A 210 13.48 16.21 -3.99
CA PHE A 210 12.60 17.33 -3.64
C PHE A 210 12.84 17.80 -2.21
N VAL A 211 13.01 16.87 -1.28
CA VAL A 211 13.06 17.16 0.14
C VAL A 211 13.68 16.02 0.93
N TYR A 212 14.23 16.36 2.09
CA TYR A 212 14.62 15.43 3.14
C TYR A 212 13.83 15.71 4.40
N TYR A 213 13.49 14.65 5.13
CA TYR A 213 12.84 14.78 6.42
C TYR A 213 13.84 15.32 7.46
N ASN A 214 13.56 16.51 7.99
CA ASN A 214 14.40 17.20 8.98
C ASN A 214 13.62 17.41 10.29
N GLY A 215 13.05 16.33 10.81
CA GLY A 215 12.39 16.29 12.12
C GLY A 215 13.08 15.34 13.09
N PRO A 216 12.42 15.01 14.23
CA PRO A 216 12.89 14.00 15.19
C PRO A 216 12.99 12.60 14.57
N ASP A 217 13.73 11.69 15.20
CA ASP A 217 13.76 10.28 14.78
C ASP A 217 12.35 9.66 14.75
N ILE A 218 12.08 8.85 13.73
CA ILE A 218 10.76 8.28 13.46
C ILE A 218 10.77 6.80 13.88
N PRO A 219 10.14 6.41 14.99
CA PRO A 219 10.04 5.01 15.38
C PRO A 219 9.25 4.21 14.34
N ASP A 220 9.34 2.87 14.40
CA ASP A 220 8.45 2.03 13.58
C ASP A 220 6.98 2.27 13.97
N GLY A 221 6.10 2.36 12.98
CA GLY A 221 4.72 2.83 13.14
C GLY A 221 4.57 4.35 13.31
N GLY A 222 5.67 5.09 13.43
CA GLY A 222 5.67 6.54 13.58
C GLY A 222 5.27 7.27 12.29
N GLU A 223 4.53 8.36 12.44
CA GLU A 223 4.12 9.21 11.34
C GLU A 223 5.07 10.39 11.12
N PHE A 224 5.24 10.76 9.86
CA PHE A 224 6.02 11.93 9.49
C PHE A 224 5.47 12.55 8.20
N THR A 225 5.63 13.87 8.11
CA THR A 225 5.20 14.65 6.94
C THR A 225 6.40 15.29 6.28
N LEU A 226 6.49 15.12 4.97
CA LEU A 226 7.40 15.84 4.10
C LEU A 226 6.63 16.98 3.45
N THR A 227 7.17 18.19 3.53
CA THR A 227 6.62 19.39 2.89
C THR A 227 7.68 20.06 2.03
N TRP A 228 7.35 20.44 0.80
CA TRP A 228 8.26 21.09 -0.12
C TRP A 228 7.50 21.96 -1.11
N ASN A 229 8.22 22.73 -1.93
CA ASN A 229 7.62 23.46 -3.04
C ASN A 229 8.10 22.87 -4.36
N ILE A 230 7.19 22.75 -5.32
CA ILE A 230 7.55 22.59 -6.73
C ILE A 230 7.29 23.89 -7.46
N LYS A 231 8.13 24.22 -8.44
CA LYS A 231 7.93 25.37 -9.30
C LYS A 231 7.75 24.90 -10.73
N ILE A 232 6.64 25.25 -11.35
CA ILE A 232 6.36 24.93 -12.76
C ILE A 232 7.29 25.78 -13.61
N SER A 233 7.99 25.17 -14.58
CA SER A 233 8.85 25.90 -15.49
C SER A 233 8.06 26.99 -16.23
N SER A 234 8.65 28.17 -16.41
CA SER A 234 8.05 29.25 -17.20
C SER A 234 7.83 28.84 -18.68
N THR A 235 8.57 27.84 -19.15
CA THR A 235 8.50 27.30 -20.51
C THR A 235 7.69 26.00 -20.61
N ALA A 236 7.09 25.52 -19.52
CA ALA A 236 6.27 24.31 -19.55
C ALA A 236 5.13 24.43 -20.56
N ALA A 237 4.94 23.41 -21.39
CA ALA A 237 3.79 23.35 -22.28
C ALA A 237 2.49 23.20 -21.47
N ARG A 238 1.37 23.62 -22.06
CA ARG A 238 0.06 23.28 -21.52
C ARG A 238 -0.17 21.78 -21.62
N GLY A 239 -0.73 21.18 -20.57
CA GLY A 239 -1.09 19.77 -20.60
C GLY A 239 -1.06 19.10 -19.23
N THR A 240 -1.15 17.77 -19.28
CA THR A 240 -1.19 16.92 -18.09
C THR A 240 0.14 16.21 -17.91
N TYR A 241 0.75 16.39 -16.75
CA TYR A 241 2.00 15.77 -16.35
C TYR A 241 1.78 14.73 -15.26
N LYS A 242 2.48 13.60 -15.37
CA LYS A 242 2.48 12.55 -14.36
C LYS A 242 3.74 12.68 -13.52
N MET A 243 3.58 12.83 -12.21
CA MET A 243 4.69 12.94 -11.28
C MET A 243 4.71 11.73 -10.37
N TYR A 244 5.70 10.86 -10.56
CA TYR A 244 5.94 9.67 -9.75
C TYR A 244 7.15 9.91 -8.86
N LEU A 245 6.92 9.81 -7.55
CA LEU A 245 7.92 10.01 -6.52
C LEU A 245 8.08 8.73 -5.70
N ASN A 246 9.28 8.43 -5.22
CA ASN A 246 9.50 7.37 -4.23
C ASN A 246 10.37 7.91 -3.10
N CYS A 247 10.18 7.35 -1.91
CA CYS A 247 11.06 7.58 -0.79
C CYS A 247 12.40 6.88 -1.02
N VAL A 248 13.47 7.54 -0.58
CA VAL A 248 14.84 7.07 -0.69
C VAL A 248 15.54 7.30 0.64
N LYS A 249 16.30 6.29 1.07
CA LYS A 249 17.31 6.48 2.11
C LYS A 249 18.63 6.76 1.42
N GLU A 250 19.06 8.02 1.47
CA GLU A 250 20.11 8.55 0.61
C GLU A 250 21.42 7.77 0.75
N TRP A 251 22.03 7.42 -0.38
CA TRP A 251 23.24 6.59 -0.49
C TRP A 251 23.14 5.17 0.08
N GLU A 252 21.95 4.72 0.46
CA GLU A 252 21.71 3.35 0.88
C GLU A 252 20.82 2.63 -0.12
N ASN A 253 19.52 2.92 -0.14
CA ASN A 253 18.56 2.22 -0.99
C ASN A 253 17.30 3.05 -1.23
N TRP A 254 16.65 2.80 -2.37
CA TRP A 254 15.25 3.15 -2.55
C TRP A 254 14.37 2.31 -1.63
N THR A 255 13.30 2.92 -1.17
CA THR A 255 12.42 2.32 -0.16
C THR A 255 11.24 1.64 -0.86
N GLN A 256 10.52 0.81 -0.11
CA GLN A 256 9.35 0.08 -0.59
C GLN A 256 8.08 0.63 0.05
N GLN A 257 7.03 0.77 -0.75
CA GLN A 257 5.72 1.07 -0.21
C GLN A 257 5.04 -0.24 0.23
N VAL A 258 4.39 -0.19 1.39
CA VAL A 258 3.60 -1.30 1.92
C VAL A 258 2.16 -0.88 2.15
N SER A 259 1.25 -1.86 2.17
CA SER A 259 -0.11 -1.68 2.64
C SER A 259 -0.15 -1.44 4.15
N ARG A 260 -1.36 -1.18 4.66
CA ARG A 260 -1.60 -1.08 6.11
C ARG A 260 -1.19 -2.36 6.86
N ASP A 261 -1.26 -3.51 6.20
CA ASP A 261 -0.94 -4.81 6.79
C ASP A 261 0.54 -5.20 6.60
N GLY A 262 1.34 -4.31 5.99
CA GLY A 262 2.77 -4.54 5.78
C GLY A 262 3.09 -5.30 4.49
N ILE A 263 2.11 -5.51 3.60
CA ILE A 263 2.31 -6.19 2.32
C ILE A 263 2.98 -5.25 1.33
N LEU A 264 4.06 -5.68 0.69
CA LEU A 264 4.73 -4.92 -0.37
C LEU A 264 3.79 -4.62 -1.53
N LEU A 265 3.73 -3.35 -1.93
CA LEU A 265 2.95 -2.93 -3.09
C LEU A 265 3.75 -3.09 -4.39
N PRO A 266 3.10 -3.42 -5.53
CA PRO A 266 3.78 -3.59 -6.81
C PRO A 266 4.50 -2.32 -7.31
N SER A 267 4.07 -1.17 -6.82
CA SER A 267 4.65 0.13 -7.14
C SER A 267 5.02 0.82 -5.83
N PRO A 268 6.27 1.26 -5.66
CA PRO A 268 6.68 2.05 -4.50
C PRO A 268 6.40 3.54 -4.71
N ASP A 269 5.58 3.91 -5.70
CA ASP A 269 5.41 5.30 -6.10
C ASP A 269 4.26 6.00 -5.37
N ILE A 270 4.54 7.22 -4.93
CA ILE A 270 3.56 8.24 -4.59
C ILE A 270 3.30 9.07 -5.86
N PHE A 271 2.03 9.24 -6.22
CA PHE A 271 1.65 9.73 -7.55
C PHE A 271 0.79 11.00 -7.49
N TRP A 272 1.18 12.00 -8.29
CA TRP A 272 0.36 13.16 -8.62
C TRP A 272 0.13 13.27 -10.13
N ARG A 273 -1.03 13.82 -10.47
CA ARG A 273 -1.35 14.31 -11.82
C ARG A 273 -1.41 15.83 -11.77
N VAL A 274 -0.56 16.49 -12.55
CA VAL A 274 -0.43 17.96 -12.55
C VAL A 274 -0.94 18.51 -13.86
N TYR A 275 -1.94 19.39 -13.80
CA TYR A 275 -2.52 20.08 -14.94
C TYR A 275 -1.89 21.48 -15.05
N VAL A 276 -1.18 21.75 -16.15
CA VAL A 276 -0.58 23.05 -16.43
C VAL A 276 -1.41 23.79 -17.49
N ASN A 277 -1.90 24.98 -17.12
CA ASN A 277 -2.74 25.86 -17.94
C ASN A 277 -1.99 27.07 -18.54
#